data_AF-A0AAU5MBI5-F1
#
_entry.id   AF-A0AAU5MBI5-F1
#
_cell.length_a   1.000
_cell.length_b   1.000
_cell.length_c   1.000
_cell.angle_alpha   90.00
_cell.angle_beta   90.00
_cell.angle_gamma   90.00
#
_symmetry.space_group_name_H-M   'P 1'
#
loop_
_entity.id
_entity.type
_entity.pdbx_description
1 polymer ?
#
loop_
_entity_poly.entity_id
_entity_poly.type
_entity_poly.pdbx_seq_one_letter_code
_entity_poly.pdbx_strand_id
1 'polypeptide(L)'
;MVHHFGSKDGLRAAVDAYAGQAFDSLFTMNEHDLVESMTGDSWASVAEMFARAFPPGSPLPAYLRRLLLTNDPAGAALFGRWFAQTRHLLDTMGELGATRPSEDAAVRAAFLLVNDLAVLLLRNQVAAAIGVDPLTPEGMSRWAKEVTAVYQQGAFVSAPEEEHS
;
A
#
# COMPACT_ATOMS: atom_id res chain seq x y z
N MET A 1 16.67 -16.62 39.08
CA MET A 1 15.67 -16.07 38.14
C MET A 1 16.43 -15.41 37.00
N VAL A 2 16.63 -16.12 35.90
CA VAL A 2 17.31 -15.60 34.71
C VAL A 2 16.21 -15.20 33.73
N HIS A 3 16.05 -13.90 33.49
CA HIS A 3 15.20 -13.36 32.43
C HIS A 3 15.78 -13.78 31.08
N HIS A 4 15.40 -14.94 30.57
CA HIS A 4 15.71 -15.33 29.19
C HIS A 4 14.84 -14.54 28.20
N PHE A 5 15.19 -13.28 27.97
CA PHE A 5 15.04 -12.62 26.66
C PHE A 5 16.03 -13.22 25.64
N GLY A 6 16.21 -14.54 25.68
CA GLY A 6 17.50 -15.19 25.45
C GLY A 6 17.55 -16.15 24.27
N SER A 7 16.78 -15.91 23.21
CA SER A 7 17.10 -16.45 21.89
C SER A 7 16.85 -15.37 20.83
N LYS A 8 17.64 -15.40 19.76
CA LYS A 8 17.46 -14.55 18.57
C LYS A 8 16.04 -14.67 18.01
N ASP A 9 15.42 -15.82 18.20
CA ASP A 9 14.05 -16.12 17.78
C ASP A 9 13.01 -15.46 18.69
N GLY A 10 13.24 -15.38 20.00
CA GLY A 10 12.36 -14.67 20.93
C GLY A 10 12.38 -13.15 20.73
N LEU A 11 13.55 -12.58 20.43
CA LEU A 11 13.66 -11.16 20.07
C LEU A 11 13.00 -10.88 18.72
N ARG A 12 13.16 -11.78 17.74
CA ARG A 12 12.48 -11.67 16.44
C ARG A 12 10.96 -11.71 16.64
N ALA A 13 10.42 -12.69 17.37
CA ALA A 13 8.99 -12.81 17.61
C ALA A 13 8.39 -11.56 18.29
N ALA A 14 9.12 -10.93 19.22
CA ALA A 14 8.67 -9.68 19.86
C ALA A 14 8.68 -8.49 18.89
N VAL A 15 9.70 -8.39 18.02
CA VAL A 15 9.76 -7.36 16.96
C VAL A 15 8.67 -7.59 15.92
N ASP A 16 8.41 -8.84 15.54
CA ASP A 16 7.37 -9.22 14.60
C ASP A 16 5.97 -8.87 15.16
N ALA A 17 5.73 -9.14 16.45
CA ALA A 17 4.49 -8.78 17.11
C ALA A 17 4.30 -7.25 17.23
N TYR A 18 5.36 -6.51 17.58
CA TYR A 18 5.32 -5.05 17.65
C TYR A 18 5.07 -4.42 16.27
N ALA A 19 5.78 -4.88 15.25
CA ALA A 19 5.61 -4.41 13.88
C ALA A 19 4.21 -4.76 13.35
N GLY A 20 3.72 -5.98 13.61
CA GLY A 20 2.36 -6.39 13.29
C GLY A 20 1.31 -5.46 13.89
N GLN A 21 1.43 -5.12 15.18
CA GLN A 21 0.53 -4.17 15.85
C GLN A 21 0.61 -2.77 15.25
N ALA A 22 1.82 -2.27 14.98
CA ALA A 22 2.02 -0.96 14.35
C ALA A 22 1.46 -0.89 12.92
N PHE A 23 1.50 -2.01 12.19
CA PHE A 23 0.92 -2.13 10.85
C PHE A 23 -0.59 -2.27 10.90
N ASP A 24 -1.13 -3.07 11.82
CA ASP A 24 -2.57 -3.21 12.01
C ASP A 24 -3.19 -1.87 12.44
N SER A 25 -2.51 -1.07 13.27
CA SER A 25 -3.01 0.25 13.67
C SER A 25 -3.07 1.26 12.53
N LEU A 26 -2.19 1.13 11.52
CA LEU A 26 -2.25 1.98 10.31
C LEU A 26 -3.38 1.59 9.37
N PHE A 27 -3.74 0.32 9.36
CA PHE A 27 -4.81 -0.17 8.50
C PHE A 27 -6.15 -0.25 9.22
N THR A 28 -6.25 0.13 10.49
CA THR A 28 -7.56 0.23 11.15
C THR A 28 -8.33 1.42 10.57
N MET A 29 -8.97 1.20 9.42
CA MET A 29 -9.77 2.21 8.74
C MET A 29 -11.05 2.39 9.54
N ASN A 30 -11.17 3.54 10.20
CA ASN A 30 -12.43 3.90 10.83
C ASN A 30 -13.37 4.50 9.77
N GLU A 31 -14.68 4.55 10.07
CA GLU A 31 -15.69 5.05 9.12
C GLU A 31 -15.38 6.46 8.61
N HIS A 32 -14.68 7.27 9.41
CA HIS A 32 -14.26 8.62 9.04
C HIS A 32 -13.18 8.63 7.95
N ASP A 33 -12.17 7.76 8.05
CA ASP A 33 -11.12 7.60 7.02
C ASP A 33 -11.71 7.08 5.71
N LEU A 34 -12.74 6.23 5.78
CA LEU A 34 -13.49 5.75 4.62
C LEU A 34 -14.18 6.92 3.90
N VAL A 35 -14.89 7.77 4.64
CA VAL A 35 -15.59 8.96 4.12
C VAL A 35 -14.61 9.99 3.56
N GLU A 36 -13.46 10.23 4.22
CA GLU A 36 -12.44 11.15 3.72
C GLU A 36 -11.82 10.63 2.41
N SER A 37 -11.55 9.33 2.30
CA SER A 37 -11.06 8.70 1.07
C SER A 37 -12.05 8.76 -0.11
N MET A 38 -13.35 8.92 0.20
CA MET A 38 -14.43 9.03 -0.78
C MET A 38 -14.75 10.48 -1.17
N THR A 39 -14.41 11.45 -0.32
CA THR A 39 -14.73 12.88 -0.51
C THR A 39 -13.52 13.72 -0.91
N GLY A 40 -12.31 13.22 -0.70
CA GLY A 40 -11.08 13.81 -1.22
C GLY A 40 -10.78 13.37 -2.66
N ASP A 41 -10.08 14.22 -3.41
CA ASP A 41 -9.57 13.91 -4.76
C ASP A 41 -8.49 12.80 -4.78
N SER A 42 -8.21 12.16 -3.64
CA SER A 42 -7.09 11.24 -3.47
C SER A 42 -7.47 10.07 -2.56
N TRP A 43 -7.35 8.86 -3.10
CA TRP A 43 -7.17 7.66 -2.29
C TRP A 43 -6.04 7.90 -1.27
N ALA A 44 -6.30 7.67 0.02
CA ALA A 44 -5.24 7.69 1.02
C ALA A 44 -4.28 6.53 0.74
N SER A 45 -3.16 6.84 0.08
CA SER A 45 -2.12 5.86 -0.25
C SER A 45 -1.56 5.25 1.03
N VAL A 46 -1.43 3.92 1.08
CA VAL A 46 -0.71 3.20 2.14
C VAL A 46 0.70 3.77 2.29
N ALA A 47 1.36 4.08 1.18
CA ALA A 47 2.70 4.66 1.22
C ALA A 47 2.71 6.04 1.89
N GLU A 48 1.69 6.87 1.65
CA GLU A 48 1.54 8.16 2.31
C GLU A 48 1.24 8.01 3.80
N MET A 49 0.33 7.10 4.18
CA MET A 49 0.06 6.79 5.59
C MET A 49 1.33 6.32 6.30
N PHE A 50 2.13 5.48 5.66
CA PHE A 50 3.43 5.03 6.18
C PHE A 50 4.43 6.17 6.32
N ALA A 51 4.53 7.07 5.33
CA ALA A 51 5.44 8.21 5.38
C ALA A 51 5.07 9.20 6.51
N ARG A 52 3.77 9.38 6.78
CA ARG A 52 3.27 10.22 7.87
C ARG A 52 3.45 9.56 9.24
N ALA A 53 3.18 8.26 9.34
CA ALA A 53 3.21 7.55 10.61
C ALA A 53 4.61 7.27 11.15
N PHE A 54 5.59 7.11 10.26
CA PHE A 54 6.93 6.70 10.65
C PHE A 54 7.98 7.76 10.26
N PRO A 55 8.63 8.40 11.24
CA PRO A 55 9.64 9.41 10.94
C PRO A 55 10.87 8.80 10.24
N PRO A 56 11.68 9.64 9.56
CA PRO A 56 12.96 9.21 9.01
C PRO A 56 13.82 8.49 10.07
N GLY A 57 14.36 7.31 9.72
CA GLY A 57 15.14 6.48 10.63
C GLY A 57 14.33 5.41 11.39
N SER A 58 13.00 5.36 11.24
CA SER A 58 12.21 4.23 11.73
C SER A 58 12.67 2.90 11.11
N PRO A 59 12.82 1.82 11.91
CA PRO A 59 13.16 0.50 11.39
C PRO A 59 11.97 -0.19 10.70
N LEU A 60 10.74 0.31 10.91
CA LEU A 60 9.51 -0.36 10.47
C LEU A 60 9.36 -0.47 8.94
N PRO A 61 9.69 0.55 8.11
CA PRO A 61 9.65 0.40 6.65
C PRO A 61 10.60 -0.68 6.13
N ALA A 62 11.82 -0.75 6.66
CA ALA A 62 12.79 -1.77 6.28
C ALA A 62 12.36 -3.17 6.74
N TYR A 63 11.76 -3.25 7.93
CA TYR A 63 11.20 -4.48 8.46
C TYR A 63 10.00 -4.96 7.64
N LEU A 64 9.07 -4.08 7.26
CA LEU A 64 7.94 -4.42 6.38
C LEU A 64 8.43 -4.93 5.03
N ARG A 65 9.39 -4.24 4.42
CA ARG A 65 9.99 -4.66 3.14
C ARG A 65 10.55 -6.07 3.24
N ARG A 66 11.27 -6.38 4.31
CA ARG A 66 11.77 -7.72 4.56
C ARG A 66 10.60 -8.71 4.68
N LEU A 67 9.64 -8.42 5.55
CA LEU A 67 8.51 -9.30 5.87
C LEU A 67 7.72 -9.70 4.61
N LEU A 68 7.44 -8.75 3.72
CA LEU A 68 6.71 -8.98 2.48
C LEU A 68 7.53 -9.68 1.39
N LEU A 69 8.87 -9.60 1.43
CA LEU A 69 9.74 -10.18 0.39
C LEU A 69 10.35 -11.53 0.76
N THR A 70 10.31 -11.95 2.03
CA THR A 70 10.94 -13.20 2.48
C THR A 70 10.03 -14.44 2.46
N ASN A 71 8.87 -14.38 1.79
CA ASN A 71 7.87 -15.47 1.76
C ASN A 71 7.58 -16.04 3.16
N ASP A 72 7.56 -15.16 4.16
CA ASP A 72 7.33 -15.52 5.55
C ASP A 72 5.82 -15.65 5.83
N PRO A 73 5.36 -16.65 6.61
CA PRO A 73 3.94 -16.79 6.95
C PRO A 73 3.32 -15.53 7.58
N ALA A 74 4.07 -14.77 8.37
CA ALA A 74 3.59 -13.51 8.95
C ALA A 74 3.41 -12.43 7.88
N GLY A 75 4.28 -12.39 6.86
CA GLY A 75 4.12 -11.51 5.69
C GLY A 75 2.92 -11.88 4.84
N ALA A 76 2.69 -13.17 4.61
CA ALA A 76 1.50 -13.65 3.91
C ALA A 76 0.21 -13.31 4.68
N ALA A 77 0.21 -13.48 6.01
CA ALA A 77 -0.93 -13.12 6.85
C ALA A 77 -1.19 -11.61 6.85
N LEU A 78 -0.15 -10.78 6.92
CA LEU A 78 -0.28 -9.32 6.84
C LEU A 78 -0.84 -8.88 5.49
N PHE A 79 -0.28 -9.36 4.39
CA PHE A 79 -0.77 -9.07 3.05
C PHE A 79 -2.22 -9.50 2.87
N GLY A 80 -2.59 -10.69 3.36
CA GLY A 80 -3.97 -11.18 3.31
C GLY A 80 -4.97 -10.26 4.01
N ARG A 81 -4.61 -9.67 5.16
CA ARG A 81 -5.46 -8.69 5.86
C ARG A 81 -5.64 -7.41 5.05
N TRP A 82 -4.54 -6.83 4.54
CA TRP A 82 -4.59 -5.60 3.74
C TRP A 82 -5.35 -5.79 2.44
N PHE A 83 -5.22 -6.96 1.82
CA PHE A 83 -5.99 -7.33 0.64
C PHE A 83 -7.49 -7.39 0.94
N ALA A 84 -7.89 -8.05 2.03
CA ALA A 84 -9.30 -8.13 2.42
C ALA A 84 -9.91 -6.73 2.66
N GLN A 85 -9.15 -5.83 3.29
CA GLN A 85 -9.57 -4.45 3.51
C GLN A 85 -9.65 -3.64 2.21
N THR A 86 -8.66 -3.77 1.33
CA THR A 86 -8.67 -3.10 0.02
C THR A 86 -9.88 -3.53 -0.80
N ARG A 87 -10.23 -4.82 -0.77
CA ARG A 87 -11.44 -5.34 -1.41
C ARG A 87 -12.70 -4.71 -0.82
N HIS A 88 -12.84 -4.74 0.50
CA HIS A 88 -14.00 -4.16 1.18
C HIS A 88 -14.20 -2.69 0.79
N LEU A 89 -13.12 -1.90 0.79
CA LEU A 89 -13.17 -0.49 0.39
C LEU A 89 -13.60 -0.32 -1.07
N LEU A 90 -13.05 -1.11 -2.00
CA LEU A 90 -13.44 -1.05 -3.41
C LEU A 90 -14.89 -1.49 -3.64
N ASP A 91 -15.36 -2.50 -2.90
CA ASP A 91 -16.74 -2.96 -2.94
C ASP A 91 -17.69 -1.83 -2.48
N THR A 92 -17.39 -1.19 -1.34
CA THR A 92 -18.16 -0.02 -0.86
C THR A 92 -18.13 1.14 -1.85
N MET A 93 -16.97 1.47 -2.43
CA MET A 93 -16.89 2.51 -3.45
C MET A 93 -17.68 2.13 -4.72
N GLY A 94 -17.73 0.85 -5.08
CA GLY A 94 -18.54 0.33 -6.18
C GLY A 94 -20.05 0.49 -5.93
N GLU A 95 -20.52 0.16 -4.72
CA GLU A 95 -21.92 0.35 -4.30
C GLU A 95 -22.36 1.81 -4.39
N LEU A 96 -21.43 2.74 -4.17
CA LEU A 96 -21.66 4.18 -4.23
C LEU A 96 -21.41 4.80 -5.61
N GLY A 97 -21.05 3.98 -6.62
CA GLY A 97 -20.79 4.44 -7.99
C GLY A 97 -19.48 5.20 -8.17
N ALA A 98 -18.57 5.14 -7.21
CA ALA A 98 -17.25 5.79 -7.26
C ALA A 98 -16.19 4.97 -8.00
N THR A 99 -16.45 3.69 -8.30
CA THR A 99 -15.59 2.85 -9.14
C THR A 99 -16.33 2.31 -10.36
N ARG A 100 -15.60 2.09 -11.46
CA ARG A 100 -16.13 1.37 -12.63
C ARG A 100 -16.35 -0.11 -12.26
N PRO A 101 -17.28 -0.84 -12.90
CA PRO A 101 -17.39 -2.29 -12.73
C PRO A 101 -16.06 -3.01 -13.02
N SER A 102 -15.80 -4.12 -12.33
CA SER A 102 -14.65 -5.01 -12.57
C SER A 102 -15.14 -6.38 -13.02
N GLU A 103 -14.53 -6.93 -14.07
CA GLU A 103 -14.71 -8.34 -14.43
C GLU A 103 -14.07 -9.26 -13.37
N ASP A 104 -12.95 -8.82 -12.78
CA ASP A 104 -12.29 -9.50 -11.68
C ASP A 104 -11.96 -8.49 -10.56
N ALA A 105 -12.83 -8.42 -9.55
CA ALA A 105 -12.66 -7.51 -8.41
C ALA A 105 -11.46 -7.90 -7.53
N ALA A 106 -11.15 -9.20 -7.43
CA ALA A 106 -10.04 -9.69 -6.62
C ALA A 106 -8.70 -9.29 -7.24
N VAL A 107 -8.54 -9.47 -8.55
CA VAL A 107 -7.32 -9.06 -9.26
C VAL A 107 -7.16 -7.55 -9.23
N ARG A 108 -8.24 -6.77 -9.40
CA ARG A 108 -8.16 -5.30 -9.30
C ARG A 108 -7.69 -4.84 -7.91
N ALA A 109 -8.24 -5.41 -6.84
CA ALA A 109 -7.83 -5.06 -5.49
C ALA A 109 -6.37 -5.42 -5.23
N ALA A 110 -5.93 -6.60 -5.67
CA ALA A 110 -4.53 -6.99 -5.58
C ALA A 110 -3.62 -6.05 -6.38
N PHE A 111 -3.99 -5.70 -7.62
CA PHE A 111 -3.25 -4.78 -8.47
C PHE A 111 -3.07 -3.41 -7.81
N LEU A 112 -4.13 -2.82 -7.29
CA LEU A 112 -4.05 -1.51 -6.63
C LEU A 112 -3.18 -1.58 -5.37
N LEU A 113 -3.37 -2.60 -4.52
CA LEU A 113 -2.57 -2.77 -3.31
C LEU A 113 -1.08 -2.97 -3.60
N VAL A 114 -0.71 -3.82 -4.56
CA VAL A 114 0.71 -4.09 -4.85
C VAL A 114 1.40 -2.87 -5.46
N ASN A 115 0.71 -2.10 -6.31
CA ASN A 115 1.27 -0.87 -6.88
C ASN A 115 1.46 0.21 -5.81
N ASP A 116 0.52 0.32 -4.87
CA ASP A 116 0.65 1.24 -3.74
C ASP A 116 1.82 0.85 -2.82
N LEU A 117 2.01 -0.45 -2.56
CA LEU A 117 3.16 -0.96 -1.81
C LEU A 117 4.49 -0.84 -2.56
N ALA A 118 4.49 -0.83 -3.89
CA ALA A 118 5.70 -0.85 -4.71
C ALA A 118 6.62 0.35 -4.39
N VAL A 119 6.07 1.55 -4.21
CA VAL A 119 6.85 2.76 -3.91
C VAL A 119 7.53 2.69 -2.54
N LEU A 120 6.90 2.02 -1.57
CA LEU A 120 7.46 1.78 -0.25
C LEU A 120 8.55 0.70 -0.29
N LEU A 121 8.27 -0.42 -0.96
CA LEU A 121 9.17 -1.56 -1.09
C LEU A 121 10.41 -1.23 -1.91
N LEU A 122 10.27 -0.39 -2.93
CA LEU A 122 11.31 -0.02 -3.89
C LEU A 122 11.80 1.41 -3.71
N ARG A 123 11.52 2.07 -2.58
CA ARG A 123 11.84 3.49 -2.30
C ARG A 123 13.21 3.93 -2.84
N ASN A 124 14.28 3.20 -2.49
CA ASN A 124 15.64 3.56 -2.89
C ASN A 124 15.84 3.46 -4.41
N GLN A 125 15.26 2.44 -5.04
CA GLN A 125 15.35 2.23 -6.48
C GLN A 125 14.56 3.31 -7.24
N VAL A 126 13.34 3.61 -6.77
CA VAL A 126 12.51 4.68 -7.32
C VAL A 126 13.21 6.02 -7.17
N ALA A 127 13.72 6.34 -5.98
CA ALA A 127 14.42 7.59 -5.70
C ALA A 127 15.63 7.79 -6.64
N ALA A 128 16.42 6.74 -6.86
CA ALA A 128 17.53 6.77 -7.80
C ALA A 128 17.08 6.99 -9.25
N ALA A 129 15.93 6.44 -9.64
CA ALA A 129 15.41 6.54 -11.01
C ALA A 129 14.78 7.90 -11.32
N ILE A 130 14.03 8.48 -10.37
CA ILE A 130 13.26 9.73 -10.61
C ILE A 130 13.90 10.98 -10.01
N GLY A 131 15.01 10.83 -9.28
CA GLY A 131 15.82 11.91 -8.72
C GLY A 131 15.26 12.55 -7.43
N VAL A 132 14.17 12.01 -6.87
CA VAL A 132 13.55 12.48 -5.62
C VAL A 132 13.06 11.28 -4.83
N ASP A 133 13.25 11.32 -3.52
CA ASP A 133 12.70 10.30 -2.63
C ASP A 133 11.17 10.37 -2.65
N PRO A 134 10.46 9.33 -3.14
CA PRO A 134 9.02 9.38 -3.33
C PRO A 134 8.24 9.46 -2.00
N LEU A 135 8.88 9.21 -0.86
CA LEU A 135 8.25 9.33 0.46
C LEU A 135 8.52 10.68 1.15
N THR A 136 9.16 11.64 0.46
CA THR A 136 9.19 13.04 0.88
C THR A 136 7.91 13.75 0.45
N PRO A 137 7.51 14.88 1.07
CA PRO A 137 6.30 15.60 0.65
C PRO A 137 6.30 15.98 -0.84
N GLU A 138 7.44 16.45 -1.36
CA GLU A 138 7.60 16.77 -2.78
C GLU A 138 7.50 15.52 -3.66
N GLY A 139 8.24 14.46 -3.30
CA GLY A 139 8.22 13.20 -4.04
C GLY A 139 6.83 12.55 -4.07
N MET A 140 6.11 12.58 -2.95
CA MET A 140 4.77 12.01 -2.82
C MET A 140 3.76 12.78 -3.67
N SER A 141 3.82 14.12 -3.67
CA SER A 141 2.96 14.96 -4.52
C SER A 141 3.19 14.66 -6.01
N ARG A 142 4.45 14.56 -6.44
CA ARG A 142 4.81 14.21 -7.83
C ARG A 142 4.36 12.79 -8.19
N TRP A 143 4.57 11.82 -7.30
CA TRP A 143 4.20 10.41 -7.51
C TRP A 143 2.68 10.23 -7.60
N ALA A 144 1.93 10.77 -6.64
CA ALA A 144 0.48 10.66 -6.59
C ALA A 144 -0.18 11.27 -7.83
N LYS A 145 0.31 12.42 -8.29
CA LYS A 145 -0.20 13.07 -9.51
C LYS A 145 -0.14 12.13 -10.73
N GLU A 146 1.00 11.48 -10.95
CA GLU A 146 1.19 10.60 -12.10
C GLU A 146 0.40 9.30 -11.96
N VAL A 147 0.42 8.68 -10.78
CA VAL A 147 -0.33 7.43 -10.52
C VAL A 147 -1.84 7.64 -10.68
N THR A 148 -2.38 8.75 -10.17
CA THR A 148 -3.80 9.10 -10.34
C THR A 148 -4.16 9.28 -11.81
N ALA A 149 -3.32 9.95 -12.61
CA ALA A 149 -3.53 10.09 -14.04
C ALA A 149 -3.58 8.71 -14.73
N VAL A 150 -2.63 7.81 -14.40
CA VAL A 150 -2.60 6.45 -14.95
C VAL A 150 -3.86 5.66 -14.58
N TYR A 151 -4.33 5.72 -13.33
CA TYR A 151 -5.51 4.98 -12.90
C TYR A 151 -6.82 5.53 -13.47
N GLN A 152 -6.94 6.85 -13.64
CA GLN A 152 -8.17 7.47 -14.12
C GLN A 152 -8.26 7.52 -15.65
N GLN A 153 -7.12 7.73 -16.32
CA GLN A 153 -7.06 8.05 -17.75
C GLN A 153 -6.35 6.96 -18.57
N GLY A 154 -5.64 6.03 -17.92
CA GLY A 154 -4.81 5.03 -18.57
C GLY A 154 -3.43 5.57 -18.96
N ALA A 155 -2.46 4.67 -19.14
CA ALA A 155 -1.09 5.02 -19.54
C ALA A 155 -0.86 4.95 -21.06
N PHE A 156 -1.77 4.33 -21.80
CA PHE A 156 -1.62 4.04 -23.23
C PHE A 156 -2.86 4.47 -23.99
N VAL A 157 -2.66 4.91 -25.22
CA VAL A 157 -3.75 5.16 -26.18
C VAL A 157 -4.05 3.86 -26.91
N SER A 158 -5.31 3.42 -26.90
CA SER A 158 -5.73 2.29 -27.74
C SER A 158 -5.57 2.65 -29.21
N ALA A 159 -5.02 1.74 -30.02
CA ALA A 159 -5.04 1.92 -31.47
C ALA A 159 -6.50 2.04 -31.93
N PRO A 160 -6.81 2.92 -32.90
CA PRO A 160 -8.15 2.99 -33.46
C PRO A 160 -8.54 1.60 -33.97
N GLU A 161 -9.71 1.11 -33.58
CA GLU A 161 -10.25 -0.13 -34.13
C GLU A 161 -10.35 0.07 -35.65
N GLU A 162 -9.58 -0.70 -36.41
CA GLU A 162 -9.76 -0.77 -37.86
C GLU A 162 -11.17 -1.28 -38.11
N GLU A 163 -12.08 -0.36 -38.48
CA GLU A 163 -13.41 -0.65 -39.00
C GLU A 163 -13.27 -1.63 -40.16
N HIS A 164 -13.33 -2.92 -39.86
CA HIS A 164 -13.52 -3.96 -40.86
C HIS A 164 -14.98 -3.85 -41.32
N SER A 165 -15.17 -3.06 -42.39
CA SER A 165 -16.38 -3.03 -43.21
C SER A 165 -16.62 -4.35 -43.93
#